data_AF-A0A1M5RKC1-F1
#
_entry.id   AF-A0A1M5RKC1-F1
#
_cell.length_a   1.000
_cell.length_b   1.000
_cell.length_c   1.000
_cell.angle_alpha   90.00
_cell.angle_beta   90.00
_cell.angle_gamma   90.00
#
_symmetry.space_group_name_H-M   'P 1'
#
loop_
_entity.id
_entity.type
_entity.pdbx_description
1 polymer ?
#
loop_
_entity_poly.entity_id
_entity_poly.type
_entity_poly.pdbx_seq_one_letter_code
_entity_poly.pdbx_strand_id
1 'polypeptide(L)'
;MGIYQTYKNEVKNITGRYFKMYKNKVYSYEDLEQTVWYILLTGLAKFDGRGDERLFILSFIRYKLISILKYNRKPPHCGDNPFTPLCMDYISADDVHTEYFVKVHGEYD
;
A
#
# COMPACT_ATOMS: atom_id res chain seq x y z
N MET A 1 15.62 -2.07 -20.18
CA MET A 1 15.71 -1.03 -19.13
C MET A 1 15.18 -1.65 -17.85
N GLY A 2 15.92 -1.62 -16.74
CA GLY A 2 15.50 -2.32 -15.52
C GLY A 2 14.29 -1.67 -14.84
N ILE A 3 13.51 -2.45 -14.07
CA ILE A 3 12.30 -2.02 -13.35
C ILE A 3 12.54 -0.71 -12.58
N TYR A 4 13.67 -0.63 -11.86
CA TYR A 4 14.04 0.57 -11.11
C TYR A 4 14.10 1.82 -12.00
N GLN A 5 14.79 1.74 -13.14
CA GLN A 5 14.95 2.88 -14.03
C GLN A 5 13.63 3.30 -14.68
N THR A 6 12.73 2.33 -14.93
CA THR A 6 11.40 2.57 -15.50
C THR A 6 10.47 3.30 -14.55
N TYR A 7 10.48 2.95 -13.26
CA TYR A 7 9.44 3.37 -12.31
C TYR A 7 9.90 4.30 -11.19
N LYS A 8 11.21 4.60 -11.06
CA LYS A 8 11.75 5.39 -9.94
C LYS A 8 11.08 6.76 -9.75
N ASN A 9 10.70 7.42 -10.84
CA ASN A 9 10.11 8.75 -10.78
C ASN A 9 8.66 8.67 -10.31
N GLU A 10 7.90 7.70 -10.83
CA GLU A 10 6.54 7.40 -10.38
C GLU A 10 6.52 7.03 -8.90
N VAL A 11 7.43 6.17 -8.46
CA VAL A 11 7.53 5.79 -7.05
C VAL A 11 7.80 7.01 -6.16
N LYS A 12 8.82 7.81 -6.48
CA LYS A 12 9.11 9.04 -5.72
C LYS A 12 7.92 10.01 -5.67
N ASN A 13 7.25 10.21 -6.80
CA ASN A 13 6.09 11.10 -6.89
C ASN A 13 4.92 10.60 -6.03
N ILE A 14 4.65 9.29 -6.07
CA ILE A 14 3.59 8.66 -5.27
C ILE A 14 3.94 8.76 -3.79
N THR A 15 5.16 8.38 -3.39
CA THR A 15 5.63 8.45 -2.01
C THR A 15 5.51 9.87 -1.47
N GLY A 16 6.03 10.88 -2.17
CA GLY A 16 5.93 12.28 -1.74
C GLY A 16 4.49 12.76 -1.55
N ARG A 17 3.59 12.39 -2.47
CA ARG A 17 2.17 12.74 -2.37
C ARG A 17 1.52 12.15 -1.12
N TYR A 18 1.70 10.86 -0.88
CA TYR A 18 1.06 10.15 0.22
C TYR A 18 1.73 10.47 1.57
N PHE A 19 3.05 10.65 1.60
CA PHE A 19 3.77 11.08 2.80
C PHE A 19 3.26 12.44 3.27
N LYS A 20 3.11 13.42 2.37
CA LYS A 20 2.56 14.73 2.72
C LYS A 20 1.13 14.64 3.26
N MET A 21 0.32 13.75 2.71
CA MET A 21 -1.09 13.58 3.10
C MET A 21 -1.26 12.84 4.44
N TYR A 22 -0.39 11.87 4.74
CA TYR A 22 -0.51 10.98 5.89
C TYR A 22 0.69 11.06 6.85
N LYS A 23 1.41 12.19 6.85
CA LYS A 23 2.68 12.38 7.58
C LYS A 23 2.63 11.92 9.04
N ASN A 24 1.52 12.16 9.73
CA ASN A 24 1.36 11.83 11.15
C ASN A 24 1.14 10.33 11.42
N LYS A 25 0.78 9.57 10.38
CA LYS A 25 0.54 8.13 10.46
C LYS A 25 1.71 7.29 10.00
N VAL A 26 2.58 7.85 9.17
CA VAL A 26 3.66 7.14 8.50
C VAL A 26 4.94 7.31 9.30
N TYR A 27 5.68 6.22 9.52
CA TYR A 27 6.90 6.22 10.33
C TYR A 27 8.01 7.07 9.70
N SER A 28 8.31 6.82 8.43
CA SER A 28 9.29 7.58 7.65
C SER A 28 8.93 7.64 6.17
N TYR A 29 9.55 8.57 5.45
CA TYR A 29 9.38 8.67 4.00
C TYR A 29 9.94 7.40 3.31
N GLU A 30 11.06 6.91 3.82
CA GLU A 30 11.80 5.74 3.34
C GLU A 30 10.97 4.46 3.49
N ASP A 31 10.29 4.26 4.62
CA ASP A 31 9.41 3.09 4.82
C ASP A 31 8.22 3.12 3.85
N LEU A 32 7.66 4.31 3.62
CA LEU A 32 6.62 4.47 2.62
C LEU A 32 7.15 4.20 1.21
N GLU A 33 8.35 4.68 0.87
CA GLU A 33 8.96 4.44 -0.44
C GLU A 33 9.20 2.95 -0.68
N GLN A 34 9.76 2.25 0.30
CA GLN A 34 9.95 0.79 0.25
C GLN A 34 8.60 0.07 0.11
N THR A 35 7.55 0.53 0.78
CA THR A 35 6.19 0.00 0.62
C THR A 35 5.64 0.20 -0.78
N VAL A 36 5.84 1.37 -1.38
CA VAL A 36 5.41 1.63 -2.76
C VAL A 36 6.15 0.70 -3.73
N TRP A 37 7.46 0.52 -3.56
CA TRP A 37 8.25 -0.43 -4.36
C TRP A 37 7.75 -1.86 -4.22
N TYR A 38 7.47 -2.30 -3.00
CA TYR A 38 6.96 -3.64 -2.73
C TYR A 38 5.61 -3.88 -3.42
N ILE A 39 4.68 -2.94 -3.31
CA ILE A 39 3.37 -3.02 -3.96
C ILE A 39 3.53 -3.04 -5.48
N LEU A 40 4.45 -2.23 -6.02
CA LEU A 40 4.75 -2.19 -7.46
C LEU A 40 5.22 -3.55 -7.97
N LEU A 41 6.23 -4.15 -7.31
CA LEU A 41 6.76 -5.46 -7.69
C LEU A 41 5.69 -6.55 -7.60
N THR A 42 4.85 -6.49 -6.57
CA THR A 42 3.70 -7.39 -6.41
C THR A 42 2.68 -7.22 -7.54
N GLY A 43 2.42 -5.97 -7.95
CA GLY A 43 1.55 -5.66 -9.07
C GLY A 43 2.10 -6.24 -10.38
N LEU A 44 3.39 -6.03 -10.66
CA LEU A 44 4.04 -6.54 -11.87
C LEU A 44 3.96 -8.07 -11.95
N ALA A 45 4.19 -8.76 -10.83
CA ALA A 45 4.07 -10.22 -10.76
C ALA A 45 2.63 -10.73 -10.98
N LYS A 46 1.61 -9.89 -10.76
CA LYS A 46 0.19 -10.22 -10.94
C LYS A 46 -0.38 -9.80 -12.28
N PHE A 47 0.35 -9.00 -13.05
CA PHE A 47 -0.11 -8.57 -14.36
C PHE A 47 -0.12 -9.75 -15.32
N ASP A 48 -1.26 -10.00 -15.95
CA ASP A 48 -1.50 -11.16 -16.81
C ASP A 48 -1.19 -10.89 -18.30
N GLY A 49 -0.62 -9.72 -18.61
CA GLY A 49 -0.27 -9.30 -19.96
C GLY A 49 -1.41 -8.60 -20.72
N ARG A 50 -2.61 -8.47 -20.15
CA ARG A 50 -3.76 -7.87 -20.85
C ARG A 50 -3.92 -6.38 -20.52
N GLY A 51 -3.94 -5.56 -21.55
CA GLY A 51 -4.16 -4.11 -21.44
C GLY A 51 -2.87 -3.32 -21.18
N ASP A 52 -3.03 -2.12 -20.60
CA ASP A 52 -1.91 -1.22 -20.30
C ASP A 52 -1.33 -1.55 -18.91
N GLU A 53 -0.12 -2.12 -18.89
CA GLU A 53 0.60 -2.49 -17.66
C GLU A 53 0.75 -1.28 -16.73
N ARG A 54 1.15 -0.11 -17.27
CA ARG A 54 1.43 1.07 -16.46
C ARG A 54 0.16 1.56 -15.76
N LEU A 55 -0.96 1.62 -16.46
CA LEU A 55 -2.25 1.99 -15.87
C LEU A 55 -2.70 0.98 -14.81
N PHE A 56 -2.53 -0.32 -15.09
CA PHE A 56 -2.81 -1.37 -14.11
C PHE A 56 -1.98 -1.19 -12.84
N ILE A 57 -0.67 -1.02 -12.96
CA ILE A 57 0.25 -0.86 -11.82
C ILE A 57 -0.05 0.39 -11.01
N LEU A 58 -0.26 1.54 -11.66
CA LEU A 58 -0.59 2.79 -10.96
C LEU A 58 -1.92 2.68 -10.21
N SER A 59 -2.92 2.03 -10.80
CA SER A 59 -4.20 1.74 -10.16
C SER A 59 -4.04 0.79 -8.97
N PHE A 60 -3.28 -0.29 -9.15
CA PHE A 60 -2.98 -1.28 -8.12
C PHE A 60 -2.29 -0.65 -6.90
N ILE A 61 -1.25 0.17 -7.13
CA ILE A 61 -0.55 0.91 -6.09
C ILE A 61 -1.51 1.83 -5.34
N ARG A 62 -2.31 2.61 -6.07
CA ARG A 62 -3.27 3.54 -5.47
C ARG A 62 -4.24 2.82 -4.54
N TYR A 63 -4.86 1.74 -4.98
CA TYR A 63 -5.83 1.01 -4.15
C TYR A 63 -5.19 0.38 -2.91
N LYS A 64 -3.99 -0.19 -3.05
CA LYS A 64 -3.28 -0.77 -1.90
C LYS A 64 -2.82 0.29 -0.91
N LEU A 65 -2.27 1.42 -1.36
CA LEU A 65 -1.92 2.52 -0.47
C LEU A 65 -3.13 3.10 0.25
N ILE A 66 -4.28 3.23 -0.41
CA ILE A 66 -5.53 3.64 0.26
C ILE A 66 -5.90 2.62 1.34
N SER A 67 -5.84 1.32 1.05
CA SER A 67 -6.09 0.25 2.03
C SER A 67 -5.21 0.38 3.27
N ILE A 68 -3.92 0.68 3.08
CA ILE A 68 -2.94 0.78 4.17
C ILE A 68 -3.10 2.10 4.93
N LEU A 69 -3.03 3.24 4.24
CA LEU A 69 -2.91 4.55 4.88
C LEU A 69 -4.24 5.11 5.38
N LYS A 70 -5.33 4.82 4.66
CA LYS A 70 -6.67 5.28 5.05
C LYS A 70 -7.34 4.30 5.99
N TYR A 71 -7.29 3.01 5.68
CA TYR A 71 -7.99 1.95 6.40
C TYR A 71 -7.09 1.14 7.35
N ASN A 72 -5.86 1.60 7.56
CA ASN A 72 -4.91 1.05 8.53
C ASN A 72 -4.56 -0.44 8.33
N ARG A 73 -4.90 -1.05 7.17
CA ARG A 73 -4.68 -2.47 6.90
C ARG A 73 -3.21 -2.78 6.66
N LYS A 74 -2.79 -4.02 6.92
CA LYS A 74 -1.44 -4.47 6.57
C LYS A 74 -1.24 -4.52 5.04
N PRO A 75 -0.02 -4.29 4.54
CA PRO A 75 0.28 -4.48 3.12
C PRO A 75 0.02 -5.92 2.66
N PRO A 76 -0.30 -6.14 1.37
CA PRO A 76 -0.65 -7.46 0.84
C PRO A 76 0.52 -8.45 1.01
N HIS A 77 0.24 -9.71 1.35
CA HIS A 77 1.23 -10.77 1.57
C HIS A 77 2.20 -10.55 2.77
N CYS A 78 1.88 -9.64 3.69
CA CYS A 78 2.57 -9.46 4.97
C CYS A 78 1.90 -10.22 6.13
N GLY A 79 1.50 -11.48 5.92
CA GLY A 79 0.92 -12.34 6.96
C GLY A 79 1.89 -12.56 8.13
N ASP A 80 3.18 -12.71 7.81
CA ASP A 80 4.23 -13.08 8.78
C ASP A 80 5.33 -12.03 8.95
N ASN A 81 5.31 -10.92 8.19
CA ASN A 81 6.38 -9.92 8.21
C ASN A 81 5.87 -8.52 8.65
N PRO A 82 6.63 -7.80 9.50
CA PRO A 82 6.25 -6.53 10.12
C PRO A 82 6.39 -5.34 9.16
N PHE A 83 6.22 -5.56 7.86
CA PHE A 83 6.46 -4.52 6.88
C PHE A 83 5.20 -3.68 6.71
N THR A 84 5.14 -2.53 7.39
CA THR A 84 4.08 -1.53 7.27
C THR A 84 4.71 -0.14 7.35
N PRO A 85 4.26 0.82 6.53
CA PRO A 85 4.75 2.20 6.63
C PRO A 85 4.13 2.93 7.82
N LEU A 86 3.17 2.34 8.52
CA LEU A 86 2.41 2.98 9.60
C LEU A 86 3.16 2.93 10.93
N CYS A 87 3.07 4.00 11.72
CA CYS A 87 3.47 3.97 13.12
C CYS A 87 2.60 2.96 13.90
N MET A 88 3.16 2.41 14.98
CA MET A 88 2.53 1.35 15.79
C MET A 88 1.09 1.67 16.20
N ASP A 89 0.80 2.93 16.55
CA ASP A 89 -0.53 3.39 16.96
C ASP A 89 -1.62 3.25 15.88
N TYR A 90 -1.20 3.12 14.61
CA TYR A 90 -2.10 3.06 13.45
C TYR A 90 -2.08 1.71 12.75
N ILE A 91 -1.29 0.74 13.22
CA ILE A 91 -1.33 -0.62 12.69
C ILE A 91 -2.66 -1.22 13.12
N SER A 92 -3.52 -1.54 12.15
CA SER A 92 -4.68 -2.39 12.43
C SER A 92 -4.18 -3.68 13.05
N ALA A 93 -4.70 -4.02 14.24
CA ALA A 93 -4.79 -5.40 14.65
C ALA A 93 -5.74 -6.05 13.65
N ASP A 94 -5.23 -6.45 12.48
CA ASP A 94 -5.93 -7.28 11.51
C ASP A 94 -6.15 -8.65 12.17
N ASP A 95 -7.06 -8.66 13.14
CA ASP A 95 -7.84 -9.80 13.54
C ASP A 95 -9.23 -9.51 12.99
N VAL A 96 -9.67 -10.36 12.06
CA VAL A 96 -10.88 -10.19 11.24
C VAL A 96 -12.16 -10.11 12.11
N HIS A 97 -12.02 -10.27 13.42
CA HIS A 97 -13.08 -10.29 14.43
C HIS A 97 -13.14 -9.04 15.32
N THR A 98 -12.34 -8.00 15.06
CA THR A 98 -12.40 -6.79 15.90
C THR A 98 -13.67 -5.96 15.63
N GLU A 99 -14.39 -5.64 16.71
CA GLU A 99 -15.70 -4.95 16.71
C GLU A 99 -15.70 -3.63 15.93
N TYR A 100 -14.54 -2.95 15.88
CA TYR A 100 -14.34 -1.71 15.12
C TYR A 100 -14.39 -1.92 13.60
N PHE A 101 -13.82 -3.02 13.10
CA PHE A 101 -13.84 -3.35 11.68
C PHE A 101 -15.27 -3.64 11.20
N VAL A 102 -16.02 -4.43 11.98
CA VAL A 102 -17.44 -4.74 11.73
C VAL A 102 -18.30 -3.46 11.74
N LYS A 103 -18.09 -2.57 12.73
CA LYS A 103 -18.85 -1.30 12.83
C LYS A 103 -18.58 -0.32 11.70
N VAL A 104 -17.35 -0.24 11.19
CA VAL A 104 -16.95 0.76 10.18
C VAL A 104 -17.20 0.26 8.76
N HIS A 105 -17.06 -1.04 8.52
CA HIS A 105 -17.12 -1.62 7.19
C HIS A 105 -18.39 -2.39 6.86
N GLY A 106 -19.30 -2.56 7.83
CA GLY A 106 -20.67 -3.03 7.62
C GLY A 106 -20.73 -4.21 6.66
N GLU A 107 -20.60 -5.42 7.20
CA GLU A 107 -20.82 -6.63 6.40
C GLU A 107 -22.14 -6.46 5.64
N TYR A 108 -22.03 -6.42 4.31
CA TYR A 108 -23.16 -6.64 3.42
C TYR A 108 -23.57 -8.09 3.63
N ASP A 109 -24.72 -8.28 4.28
CA ASP A 109 -25.54 -9.49 4.08
C ASP A 109 -25.95 -9.61 2.59
#